data_AF-A0A7V7RKX2-F1
#
_entry.id   AF-A0A7V7RKX2-F1
#
_cell.length_a   1.000
_cell.length_b   1.000
_cell.length_c   1.000
_cell.angle_alpha   90.00
_cell.angle_beta   90.00
_cell.angle_gamma   90.00
#
_symmetry.space_group_name_H-M   'P 1'
#
loop_
_entity.id
_entity.type
_entity.pdbx_description
1 polymer ?
#
loop_
_entity_poly.entity_id
_entity_poly.type
_entity_poly.pdbx_seq_one_letter_code
_entity_poly.pdbx_strand_id
1 'polypeptide(L)' 'MILVAIAALWMLDKDFSDIELGIRFLIAIGASLLSGLISYTLFFLDHRDQRK' A
#
# COMPACT_ATOMS: atom_id res chain seq x y z
N MET A 1 3.57 -0.57 -4.44
CA MET A 1 3.33 0.89 -4.51
C MET A 1 4.30 1.58 -3.55
N ILE A 2 5.40 2.16 -4.05
CA ILE A 2 6.51 2.61 -3.17
C ILE A 2 6.10 3.81 -2.29
N LEU A 3 5.28 4.71 -2.82
CA LEU A 3 4.78 5.88 -2.11
C LEU A 3 3.93 5.49 -0.88
N VAL A 4 3.13 4.43 -1.01
CA VAL A 4 2.30 3.93 0.09
C VAL A 4 3.15 3.29 1.18
N ALA A 5 4.22 2.57 0.82
CA ALA A 5 5.15 2.02 1.81
C ALA A 5 5.82 3.13 2.64
N ILE A 6 6.28 4.19 1.97
CA ILE A 6 6.91 5.35 2.63
C ILE A 6 5.90 6.08 3.52
N ALA A 7 4.69 6.33 3.01
CA ALA A 7 3.64 6.98 3.78
C ALA A 7 3.22 6.16 5.01
N ALA A 8 3.11 4.83 4.87
CA ALA A 8 2.79 3.93 5.97
C ALA A 8 3.90 3.95 7.04
N LEU A 9 5.16 3.84 6.64
CA LEU A 9 6.27 3.92 7.59
C LEU A 9 6.33 5.28 8.30
N TRP A 10 6.10 6.37 7.58
CA TRP A 10 6.07 7.71 8.17
C TRP A 10 4.92 7.87 9.18
N MET A 11 3.73 7.37 8.85
CA MET A 11 2.57 7.39 9.75
C MET A 11 2.79 6.50 10.98
N LEU A 12 3.34 5.30 10.80
CA LEU A 12 3.61 4.39 11.91
C LEU A 12 4.71 4.92 12.83
N ASP A 13 5.70 5.61 12.30
CA ASP A 13 6.74 6.22 13.12
C ASP A 13 6.22 7.42 13.92
N LYS A 14 5.34 8.23 13.31
CA LYS A 14 4.77 9.43 13.93
C LYS A 14 3.72 9.11 15.00
N ASP A 15 2.75 8.26 14.66
CA ASP A 15 1.54 8.08 15.47
C ASP A 15 1.52 6.76 16.23
N PHE A 16 2.42 5.82 15.91
CA PHE A 16 2.45 4.46 16.47
C PHE A 16 3.86 4.01 16.87
N SER A 17 4.61 4.92 17.52
CA SER A 17 6.00 4.68 17.92
C SER A 17 6.18 3.61 19.01
N ASP A 18 5.10 3.15 19.65
CA ASP A 18 5.12 2.02 20.59
C ASP A 18 5.11 0.64 19.90
N ILE A 19 4.79 0.57 18.61
CA ILE A 19 4.75 -0.69 17.87
C ILE A 19 6.17 -1.16 17.55
N GLU A 20 6.46 -2.45 17.75
CA GLU A 20 7.75 -3.04 17.38
C GLU A 20 8.06 -2.86 15.90
N LEU A 21 9.32 -2.52 15.59
CA LEU A 21 9.78 -2.16 14.25
C LEU A 21 9.52 -3.26 13.19
N GLY A 22 9.59 -4.54 13.59
CA GLY A 22 9.24 -5.67 12.71
C GLY A 22 7.77 -5.68 12.29
N ILE A 23 6.87 -5.37 13.22
CA ILE A 23 5.42 -5.27 12.96
C ILE A 23 5.14 -4.08 12.04
N ARG A 24 5.86 -2.96 12.20
CA ARG A 24 5.73 -1.80 11.30
C ARG A 24 6.07 -2.13 9.86
N PHE A 25 7.14 -2.91 9.65
CA PHE A 25 7.50 -3.38 8.32
C PHE A 25 6.44 -4.30 7.73
N LEU A 26 5.88 -5.24 8.51
CA LEU A 26 4.77 -6.08 8.06
C LEU A 26 3.56 -5.25 7.60
N ILE A 27 3.18 -4.23 8.37
CA ILE A 27 2.08 -3.32 8.02
C ILE A 27 2.40 -2.53 6.73
N ALA A 28 3.60 -1.95 6.62
CA ALA A 28 4.00 -1.20 5.44
C ALA A 28 4.06 -2.06 4.17
N ILE A 29 4.54 -3.30 4.29
CA ILE A 29 4.55 -4.28 3.19
C ILE A 29 3.11 -4.62 2.78
N GLY A 30 2.25 -4.95 3.75
CA GLY A 30 0.84 -5.25 3.51
C GLY A 30 0.11 -4.09 2.81
N ALA A 31 0.30 -2.86 3.28
CA ALA A 31 -0.30 -1.67 2.68
C ALA A 31 0.17 -1.43 1.23
N SER A 32 1.47 -1.60 0.97
CA SER A 32 2.04 -1.44 -0.37
C SER A 32 1.55 -2.50 -1.36
N LEU A 33 1.38 -3.75 -0.91
CA LEU A 33 0.83 -4.84 -1.71
C LEU A 33 -0.65 -4.62 -1.99
N LEU A 34 -1.45 -4.27 -0.99
CA LEU A 34 -2.87 -4.00 -1.16
C LEU A 34 -3.11 -2.84 -2.13
N SER A 35 -2.35 -1.76 -1.99
CA SER A 35 -2.43 -0.62 -2.91
C SER A 35 -2.01 -1.00 -4.34
N GLY A 36 -0.97 -1.81 -4.48
CA GLY A 36 -0.56 -2.35 -5.78
C GLY A 36 -1.65 -3.21 -6.41
N LEU A 37 -2.30 -4.06 -5.62
CA LEU A 37 -3.40 -4.91 -6.07
C LEU A 37 -4.62 -4.08 -6.53
N ILE A 38 -4.99 -3.05 -5.76
CA ILE A 38 -6.09 -2.14 -6.12
C ILE A 38 -5.76 -1.38 -7.41
N SER A 39 -4.52 -0.89 -7.55
CA SER A 39 -4.10 -0.26 -8.81
C SER A 39 -4.18 -1.24 -9.98
N TYR A 40 -3.69 -2.46 -9.80
CA TYR A 40 -3.74 -3.48 -10.85
C TYR A 40 -5.18 -3.81 -11.25
N THR A 41 -6.08 -4.03 -10.29
CA THR A 41 -7.48 -4.34 -10.59
C THR A 41 -8.17 -3.18 -11.29
N LEU A 42 -7.94 -1.94 -10.86
CA LEU A 42 -8.55 -0.76 -11.44
C LEU A 42 -8.05 -0.51 -12.87
N PHE A 43 -6.74 -0.54 -13.11
CA PHE A 43 -6.19 -0.42 -14.46
C PHE A 43 -6.62 -1.56 -15.37
N PHE A 44 -6.65 -2.80 -14.88
CA PHE A 44 -7.09 -3.95 -15.66
C PHE A 44 -8.57 -3.85 -16.06
N LEU A 45 -9.43 -3.36 -15.16
CA LEU A 45 -10.85 -3.14 -15.43
C LEU A 45 -11.08 -1.98 -16.40
N ASP A 46 -10.35 -0.87 -16.25
CA ASP A 46 -10.42 0.28 -17.14
C ASP A 46 -10.03 -0.08 -18.59
N HIS A 47 -8.95 -0.86 -18.76
CA HIS A 47 -8.56 -1.36 -20.09
C HIS A 47 -9.57 -2.33 -20.72
N ARG A 48 -10.45 -2.94 -19.92
CA ARG A 48 -11.52 -3.82 -20.43
C ARG A 48 -12.76 -3.05 -20.87
N ASP A 49 -12.99 -1.86 -20.33
CA ASP A 49 -14.12 -1.00 -20.68
C ASP A 49 -13.89 -0.26 -22.01
N GLN A 50 -12.65 0.16 -22.28
CA GLN A 50 -12.22 0.80 -23.54
C GLN A 50 -12.25 -0.14 -24.78
N ARG A 51 -12.64 -1.41 -24.62
CA ARG A 51 -12.78 -2.42 -25.69
C ARG A 51 -14.25 -2.77 -26.01
N LYS A 52 -15.18 -1.87 -25.70
CA LYS A 52 -16.57 -1.90 -26.15
C LYS A 52 -16.85 -0.67 -27.01
#